data_AF-A0A2E3HDW3-F1
#
_entry.id   AF-A0A2E3HDW3-F1
#
_cell.length_a   1.000
_cell.length_b   1.000
_cell.length_c   1.000
_cell.angle_alpha   90.00
_cell.angle_beta   90.00
_cell.angle_gamma   90.00
#
_symmetry.space_group_name_H-M   'P 1'
#
loop_
_entity.id
_entity.type
_entity.pdbx_description
1 polymer ?
#
loop_
_entity_poly.entity_id
_entity_poly.type
_entity_poly.pdbx_seq_one_letter_code
_entity_poly.pdbx_strand_id
1 'polypeptide(L)'
;MAKSRKSAKSKAKAKRYTPAQKDEILAFIKKAGRGGQTKAVAKFGVTAATLSAWKKKAKGAAKAAVRSAKAPRATGASRELRAIEELRGLLKEMAATEAKLEKLKAAYAKAKSKL
;
A
#
# COMPACT_ATOMS: atom_id res chain seq x y z
N MET A 1 15.09 -35.14 -27.84
CA MET A 1 15.00 -35.28 -26.37
C MET A 1 13.59 -34.92 -25.92
N ALA A 2 12.91 -35.84 -25.24
CA ALA A 2 11.53 -35.68 -24.77
C ALA A 2 11.47 -35.66 -23.23
N LYS A 3 10.45 -34.95 -22.70
CA LYS A 3 10.00 -34.77 -21.29
C LYS A 3 10.67 -33.56 -20.59
N SER A 4 9.93 -32.64 -19.96
CA SER A 4 8.74 -32.84 -19.12
C SER A 4 7.69 -31.73 -19.29
N ARG A 5 6.44 -32.12 -19.51
CA ARG A 5 5.28 -31.23 -19.39
C ARG A 5 4.99 -31.12 -17.89
N LYS A 6 5.28 -29.95 -17.31
CA LYS A 6 4.99 -29.64 -15.90
C LYS A 6 3.49 -29.87 -15.67
N SER A 7 3.19 -30.72 -14.70
CA SER A 7 1.85 -31.21 -14.37
C SER A 7 0.85 -30.06 -14.21
N ALA A 8 -0.25 -30.16 -14.95
CA ALA A 8 -1.41 -29.29 -14.79
C ALA A 8 -2.01 -29.56 -13.41
N LYS A 9 -1.64 -28.72 -12.43
CA LYS A 9 -2.25 -28.72 -11.10
C LYS A 9 -3.75 -28.52 -11.31
N SER A 10 -4.51 -29.53 -10.90
CA SER A 10 -5.96 -29.61 -10.96
C SER A 10 -6.58 -28.25 -10.65
N LYS A 11 -7.42 -27.75 -11.56
CA LYS A 11 -8.21 -26.52 -11.37
C LYS A 11 -9.16 -26.79 -10.21
N ALA A 12 -8.68 -26.55 -8.99
CA ALA A 12 -9.51 -26.54 -7.80
C ALA A 12 -10.67 -25.59 -8.09
N LYS A 13 -11.90 -26.14 -8.07
CA LYS A 13 -13.16 -25.42 -8.27
C LYS A 13 -13.02 -24.03 -7.67
N ALA A 14 -13.17 -23.00 -8.50
CA ALA A 14 -13.05 -21.62 -8.08
C ALA A 14 -13.95 -21.41 -6.86
N LYS A 15 -13.36 -21.36 -5.65
CA LYS A 15 -14.07 -20.99 -4.42
C LYS A 15 -14.67 -19.62 -4.70
N ARG A 16 -15.99 -19.59 -4.91
CA ARG A 16 -16.71 -18.35 -5.18
C ARG A 16 -16.83 -17.62 -3.86
N TYR A 17 -15.90 -16.71 -3.61
CA TYR A 17 -16.00 -15.81 -2.47
C TYR A 17 -17.24 -14.92 -2.64
N THR A 18 -18.07 -14.87 -1.60
CA THR A 18 -19.21 -13.94 -1.54
C THR A 18 -18.68 -12.51 -1.53
N PRO A 19 -19.49 -11.51 -1.94
CA PRO A 19 -19.07 -10.11 -1.89
C PRO A 19 -18.61 -9.69 -0.49
N ALA A 20 -19.32 -10.12 0.58
CA ALA A 20 -18.92 -9.87 1.96
C ALA A 20 -17.53 -10.41 2.31
N GLN A 21 -17.23 -11.66 1.94
CA GLN A 21 -15.91 -12.26 2.18
C GLN A 21 -14.79 -11.55 1.41
N LYS A 22 -15.07 -11.03 0.21
CA LYS A 22 -14.08 -10.26 -0.54
C LYS A 22 -13.72 -8.96 0.17
N ASP A 23 -14.72 -8.28 0.72
CA ASP A 23 -14.52 -7.02 1.44
C ASP A 23 -13.76 -7.22 2.75
N GLU A 24 -14.05 -8.29 3.50
CA GLU A 24 -13.26 -8.67 4.69
C GLU A 24 -11.79 -8.93 4.35
N ILE A 25 -11.52 -9.64 3.27
CA ILE A 25 -10.16 -9.94 2.83
C ILE A 25 -9.43 -8.66 2.38
N LEU A 26 -10.12 -7.76 1.69
CA LEU A 26 -9.56 -6.46 1.29
C LEU A 26 -9.30 -5.56 2.51
N ALA A 27 -10.19 -5.57 3.51
CA ALA A 27 -10.00 -4.86 4.77
C ALA A 27 -8.81 -5.42 5.55
N PHE A 28 -8.64 -6.75 5.58
CA PHE A 28 -7.48 -7.40 6.18
C PHE A 28 -6.17 -6.98 5.52
N ILE A 29 -6.13 -6.89 4.18
CA ILE A 29 -4.95 -6.40 3.44
C ILE A 29 -4.65 -4.94 3.78
N LYS A 30 -5.69 -4.10 3.89
CA LYS A 30 -5.53 -2.68 4.25
C LYS A 30 -4.99 -2.52 5.67
N LYS A 31 -5.48 -3.32 6.62
CA LYS A 31 -5.01 -3.35 8.02
C LYS A 31 -3.58 -3.89 8.14
N ALA A 32 -3.21 -4.87 7.32
CA ALA A 32 -1.90 -5.53 7.39
C ALA A 32 -0.75 -4.74 6.73
N GLY A 33 -1.03 -3.68 5.96
CA GLY A 33 0.00 -2.83 5.35
C GLY A 33 0.88 -3.55 4.31
N ARG A 34 2.18 -3.24 4.28
CA ARG A 34 3.13 -3.82 3.31
C ARG A 34 3.29 -5.33 3.58
N GLY A 35 3.00 -6.15 2.56
CA GLY A 35 2.96 -7.62 2.68
C GLY A 35 1.58 -8.20 3.05
N GLY A 36 0.54 -7.37 3.20
CA GLY A 36 -0.82 -7.83 3.50
C GLY A 36 -1.39 -8.79 2.46
N GLN A 37 -0.99 -8.68 1.19
CA GLN A 37 -1.40 -9.63 0.14
C GLN A 37 -0.87 -11.04 0.41
N THR A 38 0.40 -11.20 0.77
CA THR A 38 1.00 -12.50 1.09
C THR A 38 0.35 -13.13 2.31
N LYS A 39 0.04 -12.31 3.34
CA LYS A 39 -0.69 -12.77 4.54
C LYS A 39 -2.12 -13.20 4.20
N ALA A 40 -2.80 -12.50 3.30
CA ALA A 40 -4.13 -12.87 2.84
C ALA A 40 -4.13 -14.15 1.98
N VAL A 41 -3.09 -14.35 1.17
CA VAL A 41 -2.90 -15.60 0.39
C VAL A 41 -2.74 -16.79 1.34
N ALA A 42 -1.91 -16.64 2.38
CA ALA A 42 -1.69 -17.70 3.37
C ALA A 42 -2.96 -18.01 4.19
N LYS A 43 -3.71 -16.97 4.61
CA LYS A 43 -4.87 -17.14 5.49
C LYS A 43 -6.14 -17.59 4.77
N PHE A 44 -6.40 -17.05 3.58
CA PHE A 44 -7.66 -17.28 2.86
C PHE A 44 -7.49 -18.18 1.64
N GLY A 45 -6.26 -18.58 1.27
CA GLY A 45 -6.00 -19.40 0.09
C GLY A 45 -6.35 -18.70 -1.23
N VAL A 46 -6.49 -17.36 -1.22
CA VAL A 46 -6.74 -16.56 -2.42
C VAL A 46 -5.41 -16.24 -3.09
N THR A 47 -5.30 -16.40 -4.41
CA THR A 47 -4.07 -16.02 -5.12
C THR A 47 -3.82 -14.51 -5.09
N ALA A 48 -2.56 -14.09 -5.06
CA ALA A 48 -2.18 -12.67 -5.06
C ALA A 48 -2.69 -11.93 -6.31
N ALA A 49 -2.79 -12.63 -7.44
CA ALA A 49 -3.38 -12.12 -8.69
C ALA A 49 -4.88 -11.83 -8.52
N THR A 50 -5.64 -12.73 -7.90
CA THR A 50 -7.07 -12.54 -7.62
C THR A 50 -7.31 -11.38 -6.65
N LEU A 51 -6.50 -11.27 -5.58
CA LEU A 51 -6.57 -10.14 -4.64
C LEU A 51 -6.27 -8.81 -5.33
N SER A 52 -5.28 -8.80 -6.22
CA SER A 52 -4.93 -7.62 -7.02
C SER A 52 -6.05 -7.25 -8.00
N ALA A 53 -6.70 -8.24 -8.62
CA ALA A 53 -7.86 -8.01 -9.48
C ALA A 53 -9.07 -7.46 -8.70
N TRP A 54 -9.35 -7.95 -7.48
CA TRP A 54 -10.41 -7.41 -6.63
C TRP A 54 -10.08 -6.01 -6.13
N LYS A 55 -8.84 -5.75 -5.70
CA LYS A 55 -8.39 -4.41 -5.33
C LYS A 55 -8.48 -3.43 -6.50
N LYS A 56 -8.11 -3.87 -7.71
CA LYS A 56 -8.25 -3.09 -8.94
C LYS A 56 -9.71 -2.90 -9.33
N LYS A 57 -10.59 -3.89 -9.11
CA LYS A 57 -12.03 -3.78 -9.35
C LYS A 57 -12.73 -2.90 -8.32
N ALA A 58 -12.32 -2.91 -7.05
CA ALA A 58 -12.81 -1.99 -6.03
C ALA A 58 -12.41 -0.54 -6.35
N LYS A 59 -11.14 -0.31 -6.70
CA LYS A 59 -10.66 0.99 -7.20
C LYS A 59 -11.23 1.34 -8.59
N GLY A 60 -11.53 0.33 -9.39
CA GLY A 60 -11.99 0.43 -10.77
C GLY A 60 -13.50 0.60 -10.88
N ALA A 61 -14.29 0.13 -9.92
CA ALA A 61 -15.72 0.40 -9.78
C ALA A 61 -15.93 1.87 -9.37
N ALA A 62 -15.08 2.38 -8.48
CA ALA A 62 -14.98 3.82 -8.21
C ALA A 62 -14.58 4.64 -9.46
N LYS A 63 -13.80 4.06 -10.40
CA LYS A 63 -13.48 4.69 -11.70
C LYS A 63 -14.49 4.38 -12.82
N ALA A 64 -15.30 3.35 -12.72
CA ALA A 64 -16.28 2.95 -13.73
C ALA A 64 -17.57 3.76 -13.58
N ALA A 65 -17.94 4.13 -12.35
CA ALA A 65 -18.91 5.19 -12.10
C ALA A 65 -18.48 6.53 -12.74
N VAL A 66 -17.17 6.77 -12.89
CA VAL A 66 -16.61 7.97 -13.54
C VAL A 66 -16.44 7.82 -15.06
N ARG A 67 -16.49 6.60 -15.62
CA ARG A 67 -16.28 6.36 -17.06
C ARG A 67 -17.55 6.42 -17.91
N SER A 68 -18.74 6.45 -17.30
CA SER A 68 -19.98 6.71 -18.03
C SER A 68 -20.36 8.20 -18.10
N ALA A 69 -19.60 9.07 -17.43
CA ALA A 69 -19.66 10.51 -17.65
C ALA A 69 -18.39 10.93 -18.37
N LYS A 70 -18.53 11.41 -19.61
CA LYS A 70 -17.47 12.10 -20.33
C LYS A 70 -17.02 13.30 -19.48
N ALA A 71 -15.89 13.19 -18.78
CA ALA A 71 -15.33 14.25 -17.95
C ALA A 71 -13.79 14.19 -17.89
N PRO A 72 -13.13 15.35 -17.74
CA PRO A 72 -11.85 15.64 -18.36
C PRO A 72 -10.66 15.04 -17.61
N ARG A 73 -9.55 14.92 -18.34
CA ARG A 73 -8.21 14.51 -17.89
C ARG A 73 -7.92 15.09 -16.49
N ALA A 74 -7.84 14.21 -15.48
CA ALA A 74 -7.62 14.58 -14.09
C ALA A 74 -6.27 15.30 -13.91
N THR A 75 -6.31 16.62 -13.93
CA THR A 75 -5.21 17.53 -13.56
C THR A 75 -4.94 17.54 -12.05
N GLY A 76 -5.86 17.00 -11.22
CA GLY A 76 -5.74 16.97 -9.76
C GLY A 76 -4.78 15.90 -9.19
N ALA A 77 -4.57 14.78 -9.89
CA ALA A 77 -3.69 13.71 -9.41
C ALA A 77 -2.21 14.17 -9.30
N SER A 78 -1.81 15.16 -10.09
CA SER A 78 -0.46 15.74 -10.05
C SER A 78 -0.25 16.61 -8.81
N ARG A 79 -1.27 17.37 -8.39
CA ARG A 79 -1.19 18.28 -7.23
C ARG A 79 -1.12 17.50 -5.91
N GLU A 80 -1.93 16.45 -5.79
CA GLU A 80 -1.89 15.56 -4.62
C GLU A 80 -0.53 14.84 -4.48
N LEU A 81 0.04 14.37 -5.59
CA LEU A 81 1.36 13.72 -5.57
C LEU A 81 2.46 14.70 -5.18
N ARG A 82 2.43 15.93 -5.70
CA ARG A 82 3.37 17.00 -5.29
C ARG A 82 3.24 17.32 -3.80
N ALA A 83 2.02 17.45 -3.29
CA ALA A 83 1.79 17.70 -1.86
C ALA A 83 2.33 16.56 -0.97
N ILE A 84 2.18 15.30 -1.40
CA ILE A 84 2.74 14.15 -0.67
C ILE A 84 4.28 14.18 -0.67
N GLU A 85 4.89 14.59 -1.77
CA GLU A 85 6.34 14.70 -1.89
C GLU A 85 6.91 15.84 -1.05
N GLU A 86 6.20 16.97 -1.01
CA GLU A 86 6.51 18.12 -0.15
C GLU A 86 6.40 17.75 1.34
N LEU A 87 5.32 17.08 1.75
CA LEU A 87 5.15 16.57 3.12
C LEU A 87 6.28 15.61 3.52
N ARG A 88 6.75 14.76 2.58
CA ARG A 88 7.90 13.88 2.82
C ARG A 88 9.19 14.68 3.02
N GLY A 89 9.38 15.75 2.26
CA GLY A 89 10.51 16.68 2.43
C GLY A 89 10.51 17.30 3.82
N LEU A 90 9.38 17.89 4.21
CA LEU A 90 9.20 18.52 5.52
C LEU A 90 9.46 17.55 6.68
N LEU A 91 8.96 16.30 6.59
CA LEU A 91 9.24 15.28 7.61
C LEU A 91 10.74 14.96 7.76
N LYS A 92 11.51 14.96 6.66
CA LYS A 92 12.97 14.75 6.74
C LYS A 92 13.67 15.94 7.38
N GLU A 93 13.25 17.16 7.07
CA GLU A 93 13.81 18.38 7.66
C GLU A 93 13.50 18.47 9.16
N MET A 94 12.29 18.12 9.57
CA MET A 94 11.92 18.03 10.99
C MET A 94 12.85 17.05 11.72
N ALA A 95 12.99 15.82 11.22
CA ALA A 95 13.86 14.83 11.83
C ALA A 95 15.33 15.28 11.91
N ALA A 96 15.84 15.93 10.86
CA ALA A 96 17.20 16.49 10.86
C ALA A 96 17.35 17.64 11.88
N THR A 97 16.32 18.48 12.02
CA THR A 97 16.31 19.61 12.96
C THR A 97 16.24 19.13 14.40
N GLU A 98 15.39 18.15 14.70
CA GLU A 98 15.30 17.49 16.00
C GLU A 98 16.66 16.88 16.40
N ALA A 99 17.34 16.19 15.47
CA ALA A 99 18.67 15.65 15.73
C ALA A 99 19.72 16.74 16.01
N LYS A 100 19.64 17.90 15.34
CA LYS A 100 20.51 19.04 15.64
C LYS A 100 20.19 19.63 17.02
N LEU A 101 18.91 19.75 17.37
CA LEU A 101 18.46 20.23 18.67
C LEU A 101 18.99 19.35 19.80
N GLU A 102 18.90 18.04 19.66
CA GLU A 102 19.44 17.10 20.66
C GLU A 102 20.95 17.23 20.82
N LYS A 103 21.70 17.42 19.72
CA LYS A 103 23.14 17.71 19.79
C LYS A 103 23.43 19.02 20.53
N LEU A 104 22.67 20.07 20.24
CA LEU A 104 22.81 21.38 20.90
C LEU A 104 22.47 21.30 22.39
N LYS A 105 21.40 20.61 22.76
CA LYS A 105 21.05 20.35 24.17
C LYS A 105 22.16 19.59 24.90
N ALA A 106 22.72 18.56 24.28
CA ALA A 106 23.83 17.81 24.85
C ALA A 106 25.08 18.67 25.01
N ALA A 107 25.39 19.52 24.02
CA ALA A 107 26.49 20.48 24.10
C ALA A 107 26.27 21.52 25.21
N TYR A 108 25.05 22.05 25.33
CA TYR A 108 24.65 22.97 26.39
C TYR A 108 24.79 22.33 27.76
N ALA A 109 24.31 21.09 27.95
CA ALA A 109 24.45 20.37 29.22
C ALA A 109 25.93 20.17 29.60
N LYS A 110 26.78 19.81 28.63
CA LYS A 110 28.24 19.69 28.84
C LYS A 110 28.93 21.02 29.14
N ALA A 111 28.45 22.12 28.54
CA ALA A 111 28.98 23.45 28.81
C ALA A 111 28.54 23.92 30.20
N LYS A 112 27.27 23.69 30.54
CA LYS A 112 26.70 24.01 31.85
C LYS A 112 27.36 23.23 32.98
N SER A 113 27.77 21.97 32.77
CA SER A 113 28.49 21.19 33.78
C SER A 113 29.94 21.63 34.00
N LYS A 114 30.46 22.55 33.18
CA LYS A 114 31.79 23.15 33.33
C LYS A 114 31.75 24.52 34.02
N LEU A 115 30.54 25.06 34.23
CA LEU A 115 30.28 26.26 35.01
C LEU A 115 29.87 25.84 36.41
#